data_AF-A0A956IUP6-F1
#
_entry.id   AF-A0A956IUP6-F1
#
_cell.length_a   1.000
_cell.length_b   1.000
_cell.length_c   1.000
_cell.angle_alpha   90.00
_cell.angle_beta   90.00
_cell.angle_gamma   90.00
#
_symmetry.space_group_name_H-M   'P 1'
#
loop_
_entity.id
_entity.type
_entity.pdbx_description
1 polymer ?
#
loop_
_entity_poly.entity_id
_entity_poly.type
_entity_poly.pdbx_seq_one_letter_code
_entity_poly.pdbx_strand_id
1 'polypeptide(L)'
;MLMRSTPRVRSTGLRSAALALSILVPTATLPTTASAAPVFGFAKSKKKKKSKPKAAPEPENRLTAQEAADARAPIQSRAQGMLDSDPGSAASLLAEEARKLGDPILFTDAAEAYKAQGAKAREVEPVESGMEEARIALDILYFLQDPRADAKWEIIPEGEIPSQIDRARNVLSEGEALIAEIEKEKAPPPPPEGSKRERTPAPKDGRGLIAGGSLLTVVGAGGLGMIGAGIAMGVDAQKTVEDPTVTGDAFDEADAKGKRANIITYAGIGVAAVGLAGGIALLVLGVKKRKAYRADHADTALHLTPTLGPGLAGVSLSGRF
;
A
#
# COMPACT_ATOMS: atom_id res chain seq x y z
N MET A 1 -2.91 53.80 42.12
CA MET A 1 -3.10 52.69 43.07
C MET A 1 -4.17 51.76 42.50
N LEU A 2 -3.80 50.78 41.67
CA LEU A 2 -4.68 49.70 41.18
C LEU A 2 -3.76 48.54 40.76
N MET A 3 -3.72 47.48 41.59
CA MET A 3 -2.94 46.26 41.37
C MET A 3 -3.64 45.38 40.32
N ARG A 4 -2.92 44.98 39.26
CA ARG A 4 -3.32 43.89 38.37
C ARG A 4 -2.68 42.59 38.85
N SER A 5 -3.52 41.66 39.29
CA SER A 5 -3.17 40.29 39.63
C SER A 5 -3.23 39.43 38.37
N THR A 6 -2.13 38.76 38.02
CA THR A 6 -2.07 37.75 36.96
C THR A 6 -1.99 36.35 37.58
N PRO A 7 -2.79 35.36 37.14
CA PRO A 7 -2.70 34.01 37.66
C PRO A 7 -1.50 33.23 37.07
N ARG A 8 -0.76 32.57 37.95
CA ARG A 8 0.30 31.58 37.63
C ARG A 8 -0.33 30.26 37.21
N VAL A 9 -0.02 29.81 36.00
CA VAL A 9 -0.27 28.44 35.54
C VAL A 9 0.82 27.52 36.10
N ARG A 10 0.43 26.55 36.93
CA ARG A 10 1.31 25.50 37.46
C ARG A 10 1.40 24.36 36.44
N SER A 11 2.62 24.10 35.97
CA SER A 11 2.98 22.95 35.14
C SER A 11 2.89 21.64 35.94
N THR A 12 2.01 20.74 35.55
CA THR A 12 1.98 19.35 36.01
C THR A 12 3.04 18.53 35.26
N GLY A 13 3.83 17.78 36.03
CA GLY A 13 5.00 17.03 35.55
C GLY A 13 4.63 15.86 34.65
N LEU A 14 5.37 15.76 33.54
CA LEU A 14 5.46 14.55 32.73
C LEU A 14 6.14 13.44 33.55
N ARG A 15 5.41 12.37 33.83
CA ARG A 15 5.98 11.09 34.27
C ARG A 15 6.41 10.31 33.03
N SER A 16 7.70 10.05 32.90
CA SER A 16 8.28 9.13 31.93
C SER A 16 7.89 7.69 32.29
N ALA A 17 7.04 7.07 31.48
CA ALA A 17 6.82 5.62 31.50
C ALA A 17 7.69 5.00 30.41
N ALA A 18 8.70 4.25 30.83
CA ALA A 18 9.50 3.40 29.95
C ALA A 18 8.69 2.14 29.65
N LEU A 19 8.25 2.00 28.39
CA LEU A 19 7.55 0.81 27.89
C LEU A 19 8.60 -0.08 27.22
N ALA A 20 8.96 -1.18 27.89
CA ALA A 20 9.78 -2.24 27.33
C ALA A 20 8.92 -3.08 26.38
N LEU A 21 9.22 -3.02 25.09
CA LEU A 21 8.55 -3.80 24.06
C LEU A 21 9.29 -5.14 23.87
N SER A 22 8.80 -6.18 24.52
CA SER A 22 9.26 -7.56 24.31
C SER A 22 8.54 -8.15 23.10
N ILE A 23 9.24 -8.27 21.97
CA ILE A 23 8.72 -8.91 20.75
C ILE A 23 8.83 -10.42 20.93
N LEU A 24 7.70 -11.06 21.29
CA LEU A 24 7.56 -12.51 21.33
C LEU A 24 7.14 -13.00 19.93
N VAL A 25 8.05 -13.66 19.21
CA VAL A 25 7.75 -14.27 17.91
C VAL A 25 7.11 -15.64 18.14
N PRO A 26 5.84 -15.88 17.76
CA PRO A 26 5.24 -17.20 17.85
C PRO A 26 5.78 -18.11 16.74
N THR A 27 6.38 -19.23 17.12
CA THR A 27 6.70 -20.35 16.24
C THR A 27 5.41 -21.08 15.88
N ALA A 28 4.90 -20.88 14.67
CA ALA A 28 3.76 -21.63 14.14
C ALA A 28 4.21 -23.05 13.72
N THR A 29 3.62 -24.06 14.35
CA THR A 29 3.73 -25.47 13.98
C THR A 29 2.80 -25.76 12.80
N LEU A 30 3.36 -26.32 11.73
CA LEU A 30 2.62 -26.70 10.52
C LEU A 30 1.76 -27.96 10.77
N PRO A 31 0.50 -28.00 10.29
CA PRO A 31 -0.32 -29.21 10.34
C PRO A 31 0.10 -30.22 9.27
N THR A 32 0.41 -31.43 9.72
CA THR A 32 0.66 -32.61 8.88
C THR A 32 -0.66 -33.07 8.25
N THR A 33 -0.85 -32.90 6.95
CA THR A 33 -1.99 -33.47 6.23
C THR A 33 -1.67 -34.90 5.78
N ALA A 34 -2.41 -35.85 6.33
CA ALA A 34 -2.37 -37.24 5.92
C ALA A 34 -3.04 -37.39 4.54
N SER A 35 -2.24 -37.72 3.53
CA SER A 35 -2.70 -38.04 2.18
C SER A 35 -3.25 -39.46 2.15
N ALA A 36 -4.57 -39.60 1.98
CA ALA A 36 -5.22 -40.87 1.68
C ALA A 36 -5.36 -41.01 0.15
N ALA A 37 -4.59 -41.93 -0.43
CA ALA A 37 -4.63 -42.22 -1.85
C ALA A 37 -5.95 -42.88 -2.27
N PRO A 38 -6.61 -42.44 -3.36
CA PRO A 38 -7.76 -43.15 -3.92
C PRO A 38 -7.31 -44.37 -4.74
N VAL A 39 -7.93 -45.51 -4.48
CA VAL A 39 -7.79 -46.76 -5.25
C VAL A 39 -8.55 -46.62 -6.56
N PHE A 40 -7.83 -46.48 -7.68
CA PHE A 40 -8.40 -46.47 -9.02
C PHE A 40 -8.83 -47.88 -9.46
N GLY A 41 -10.13 -48.18 -9.38
CA GLY A 41 -10.74 -49.35 -10.00
C GLY A 41 -10.98 -49.13 -11.50
N PHE A 42 -10.23 -49.82 -12.35
CA PHE A 42 -10.44 -49.85 -13.80
C PHE A 42 -11.73 -50.64 -14.16
N ALA A 43 -12.85 -49.92 -14.28
CA ALA A 43 -14.08 -50.47 -14.87
C ALA A 43 -14.08 -50.30 -16.40
N LYS A 44 -14.19 -51.43 -17.11
CA LYS A 44 -14.28 -51.53 -18.59
C LYS A 44 -15.33 -50.57 -19.16
N SER A 45 -14.89 -49.60 -19.97
CA SER A 45 -15.76 -48.66 -20.66
C SER A 45 -16.45 -49.32 -21.86
N LYS A 46 -17.77 -49.49 -21.77
CA LYS A 46 -18.61 -49.74 -22.94
C LYS A 46 -18.73 -48.42 -23.72
N LYS A 47 -18.38 -48.42 -25.00
CA LYS A 47 -18.58 -47.31 -25.95
C LYS A 47 -20.04 -46.82 -25.90
N LYS A 48 -20.30 -45.76 -25.13
CA LYS A 48 -21.58 -45.04 -25.14
C LYS A 48 -21.61 -44.10 -26.34
N LYS A 49 -22.70 -44.18 -27.12
CA LYS A 49 -23.08 -43.23 -28.17
C LYS A 49 -22.89 -41.80 -27.63
N LYS A 50 -22.16 -40.97 -28.39
CA LYS A 50 -22.04 -39.51 -28.16
C LYS A 50 -23.44 -38.88 -28.18
N SER A 51 -24.09 -38.76 -27.03
CA SER A 51 -25.21 -37.85 -26.83
C SER A 51 -24.64 -36.43 -26.91
N LYS A 52 -25.23 -35.57 -27.76
CA LYS A 52 -24.97 -34.13 -27.74
C LYS A 52 -25.00 -33.64 -26.28
N PRO A 53 -24.03 -32.82 -25.83
CA PRO A 53 -24.05 -32.26 -24.49
C PRO A 53 -25.38 -31.50 -24.35
N LYS A 54 -26.27 -32.06 -23.53
CA LYS A 54 -27.50 -31.40 -23.11
C LYS A 54 -26.99 -30.17 -22.34
N ALA A 55 -27.30 -28.97 -22.85
CA ALA A 55 -26.93 -27.72 -22.19
C ALA A 55 -27.25 -27.88 -20.70
N ALA A 56 -26.27 -27.58 -19.83
CA ALA A 56 -26.49 -27.61 -18.40
C ALA A 56 -27.74 -26.75 -18.12
N PRO A 57 -28.72 -27.24 -17.34
CA PRO A 57 -29.87 -26.43 -17.00
C PRO A 57 -29.36 -25.10 -16.44
N GLU A 58 -29.75 -23.98 -17.06
CA GLU A 58 -29.41 -22.67 -16.52
C GLU A 58 -29.91 -22.65 -15.07
N PRO A 59 -29.12 -22.14 -14.10
CA PRO A 59 -29.59 -22.06 -12.72
C PRO A 59 -30.88 -21.23 -12.69
N GLU A 60 -32.00 -21.90 -12.41
CA GLU A 60 -33.36 -21.33 -12.45
C GLU A 60 -33.66 -20.38 -11.27
N ASN A 61 -32.74 -20.23 -10.32
CA ASN A 61 -32.86 -19.28 -9.20
C ASN A 61 -31.97 -18.06 -9.44
N ARG A 62 -32.48 -17.07 -10.18
CA ARG A 62 -31.86 -15.74 -10.27
C ARG A 62 -32.74 -14.73 -9.57
N LEU A 63 -32.11 -13.92 -8.72
CA LEU A 63 -32.79 -12.92 -7.90
C LEU A 63 -33.25 -11.77 -8.79
N THR A 64 -34.54 -11.46 -8.74
CA THR A 64 -35.06 -10.18 -9.25
C THR A 64 -34.49 -9.01 -8.43
N ALA A 65 -34.53 -7.78 -8.96
CA ALA A 65 -34.09 -6.60 -8.21
C ALA A 65 -34.77 -6.45 -6.83
N GLN A 66 -36.04 -6.82 -6.73
CA GLN A 66 -36.78 -6.81 -5.47
C GLN A 66 -36.26 -7.88 -4.51
N GLU A 67 -36.07 -9.12 -4.98
CA GLU A 67 -35.54 -10.20 -4.14
C GLU A 67 -34.10 -9.93 -3.69
N ALA A 68 -33.28 -9.29 -4.54
CA ALA A 68 -31.95 -8.83 -4.19
C ALA A 68 -32.00 -7.76 -3.09
N ALA A 69 -32.90 -6.77 -3.22
CA ALA A 69 -33.11 -5.75 -2.18
C ALA A 69 -33.58 -6.38 -0.85
N ASP A 70 -34.50 -7.34 -0.91
CA ASP A 70 -35.01 -8.05 0.26
C ASP A 70 -33.91 -8.90 0.92
N ALA A 71 -33.05 -9.54 0.14
CA ALA A 71 -31.88 -10.28 0.64
C ALA A 71 -30.83 -9.35 1.26
N ARG A 72 -30.65 -8.15 0.71
CA ARG A 72 -29.68 -7.14 1.16
C ARG A 72 -30.07 -6.51 2.50
N ALA A 73 -31.34 -6.19 2.68
CA ALA A 73 -31.85 -5.45 3.84
C ALA A 73 -31.40 -5.98 5.23
N PRO A 74 -31.53 -7.29 5.55
CA PRO A 74 -31.09 -7.79 6.85
C PRO A 74 -29.56 -7.70 7.06
N ILE A 75 -28.78 -7.84 5.98
CA ILE A 75 -27.32 -7.75 6.00
C ILE A 75 -26.90 -6.31 6.31
N GLN A 76 -27.48 -5.34 5.60
CA GLN A 76 -27.24 -3.92 5.84
C GLN A 76 -27.64 -3.50 7.25
N SER A 77 -28.80 -3.97 7.74
CA SER A 77 -29.24 -3.68 9.11
C SER A 77 -28.25 -4.19 10.16
N ARG A 78 -27.74 -5.43 9.98
CA ARG A 78 -26.73 -6.00 10.87
C ARG A 78 -25.41 -5.23 10.81
N ALA A 79 -24.95 -4.89 9.61
CA ALA A 79 -23.73 -4.11 9.41
C ALA A 79 -23.84 -2.71 10.02
N GLN A 80 -25.00 -2.05 9.86
CA GLN A 80 -25.26 -0.73 10.42
C GLN A 80 -25.11 -0.70 11.94
N GLY A 81 -25.57 -1.75 12.64
CA GLY A 81 -25.38 -1.88 14.09
C GLY A 81 -23.90 -2.04 14.51
N MET A 82 -23.02 -2.45 13.60
CA MET A 82 -21.59 -2.64 13.86
C MET A 82 -20.74 -1.43 13.46
N LEU A 83 -21.19 -0.57 12.53
CA LEU A 83 -20.40 0.54 11.98
C LEU A 83 -19.78 1.47 13.04
N ASP A 84 -20.53 1.84 14.07
CA ASP A 84 -20.03 2.75 15.11
C ASP A 84 -19.02 2.06 16.05
N SER A 85 -19.30 0.81 16.43
CA SER A 85 -18.52 0.06 17.41
C SER A 85 -17.27 -0.55 16.79
N ASP A 86 -17.44 -1.30 15.72
CA ASP A 86 -16.42 -2.04 15.00
C ASP A 86 -16.67 -2.00 13.47
N PRO A 87 -16.21 -0.92 12.80
CA PRO A 87 -16.37 -0.78 11.35
C PRO A 87 -15.65 -1.88 10.56
N GLY A 88 -14.60 -2.51 11.10
CA GLY A 88 -13.89 -3.58 10.41
C GLY A 88 -14.68 -4.88 10.33
N SER A 89 -15.39 -5.23 11.41
CA SER A 89 -16.34 -6.35 11.40
C SER A 89 -17.53 -6.09 10.48
N ALA A 90 -18.02 -4.84 10.43
CA ALA A 90 -19.07 -4.44 9.49
C ALA A 90 -18.60 -4.61 8.04
N ALA A 91 -17.40 -4.12 7.71
CA ALA A 91 -16.82 -4.21 6.39
C ALA A 91 -16.62 -5.66 5.94
N SER A 92 -16.08 -6.51 6.81
CA SER A 92 -15.82 -7.92 6.50
C SER A 92 -17.12 -8.70 6.25
N LEU A 93 -18.17 -8.45 7.04
CA LEU A 93 -19.49 -9.06 6.85
C LEU A 93 -20.11 -8.62 5.51
N LEU A 94 -20.07 -7.33 5.20
CA LEU A 94 -20.61 -6.80 3.94
C LEU A 94 -19.85 -7.36 2.74
N ALA A 95 -18.51 -7.39 2.77
CA ALA A 95 -17.70 -7.93 1.68
C ALA A 95 -17.92 -9.43 1.45
N GLU A 96 -18.04 -10.22 2.53
CA GLU A 96 -18.32 -11.65 2.43
C GLU A 96 -19.69 -11.91 1.77
N GLU A 97 -20.74 -11.22 2.23
CA GLU A 97 -22.08 -11.37 1.67
C GLU A 97 -22.21 -10.78 0.26
N ALA A 98 -21.49 -9.69 -0.03
CA ALA A 98 -21.42 -9.11 -1.38
C ALA A 98 -20.89 -10.14 -2.39
N ARG A 99 -19.83 -10.89 -2.03
CA ARG A 99 -19.26 -11.95 -2.89
C ARG A 99 -20.20 -13.14 -3.05
N LYS A 100 -20.98 -13.49 -2.03
CA LYS A 100 -21.97 -14.58 -2.11
C LYS A 100 -23.14 -14.21 -3.02
N LEU A 101 -23.64 -12.99 -2.92
CA LEU A 101 -24.80 -12.52 -3.66
C LEU A 101 -24.44 -11.94 -5.05
N GLY A 102 -23.18 -11.55 -5.25
CA GLY A 102 -22.77 -10.79 -6.44
C GLY A 102 -23.38 -9.39 -6.49
N ASP A 103 -23.65 -8.78 -5.33
CA ASP A 103 -24.40 -7.53 -5.24
C ASP A 103 -23.47 -6.31 -5.15
N PRO A 104 -23.45 -5.42 -6.15
CA PRO A 104 -22.55 -4.27 -6.16
C PRO A 104 -22.89 -3.19 -5.12
N ILE A 105 -24.11 -3.15 -4.60
CA ILE A 105 -24.45 -2.21 -3.51
C ILE A 105 -23.78 -2.67 -2.21
N LEU A 106 -23.77 -3.98 -1.92
CA LEU A 106 -23.06 -4.50 -0.74
C LEU A 106 -21.54 -4.31 -0.85
N PHE A 107 -20.96 -4.42 -2.05
CA PHE A 107 -19.56 -4.07 -2.28
C PHE A 107 -19.28 -2.59 -1.98
N THR A 108 -20.18 -1.69 -2.40
CA THR A 108 -20.07 -0.26 -2.11
C THR A 108 -20.21 0.04 -0.60
N ASP A 109 -21.15 -0.62 0.08
CA ASP A 109 -21.31 -0.50 1.53
C ASP A 109 -20.07 -1.02 2.29
N ALA A 110 -19.49 -2.14 1.84
CA ALA A 110 -18.26 -2.69 2.40
C ALA A 110 -17.09 -1.71 2.25
N ALA A 111 -16.98 -1.09 1.07
CA ALA A 111 -15.97 -0.07 0.79
C ALA A 111 -16.07 1.13 1.74
N GLU A 112 -17.29 1.62 2.00
CA GLU A 112 -17.53 2.70 2.95
C GLU A 112 -17.18 2.30 4.40
N ALA A 113 -17.50 1.07 4.80
CA ALA A 113 -17.17 0.55 6.13
C ALA A 113 -15.65 0.40 6.32
N TYR A 114 -14.93 -0.11 5.30
CA TYR A 114 -13.47 -0.18 5.29
C TYR A 114 -12.81 1.20 5.36
N LYS A 115 -13.33 2.18 4.62
CA LYS A 115 -12.89 3.58 4.72
C LYS A 115 -13.12 4.13 6.12
N ALA A 116 -14.28 3.86 6.74
CA ALA A 116 -14.57 4.27 8.12
C ALA A 116 -13.60 3.61 9.13
N GLN A 117 -13.26 2.34 8.93
CA GLN A 117 -12.23 1.65 9.71
C GLN A 117 -10.87 2.33 9.57
N GLY A 118 -10.42 2.58 8.34
CA GLY A 118 -9.13 3.24 8.07
C GLY A 118 -9.06 4.65 8.65
N ALA A 119 -10.16 5.41 8.58
CA ALA A 119 -10.27 6.72 9.20
C ALA A 119 -10.17 6.65 10.74
N LYS A 120 -10.86 5.68 11.36
CA LYS A 120 -10.87 5.47 12.82
C LYS A 120 -9.51 4.99 13.35
N ALA A 121 -8.86 4.07 12.63
CA ALA A 121 -7.57 3.49 13.01
C ALA A 121 -6.37 4.34 12.58
N ARG A 122 -6.55 5.32 11.68
CA ARG A 122 -5.48 6.03 10.98
C ARG A 122 -4.53 5.05 10.27
N GLU A 123 -5.10 4.07 9.57
CA GLU A 123 -4.38 3.03 8.83
C GLU A 123 -4.73 3.06 7.34
N VAL A 124 -3.72 2.86 6.49
CA VAL A 124 -3.86 2.92 5.03
C VAL A 124 -4.47 1.61 4.50
N GLU A 125 -4.06 0.46 5.05
CA GLU A 125 -4.45 -0.87 4.58
C GLU A 125 -5.99 -1.09 4.51
N PRO A 126 -6.80 -0.73 5.54
CA PRO A 126 -8.24 -0.82 5.42
C PRO A 126 -8.82 0.07 4.31
N VAL A 127 -8.25 1.27 4.11
CA VAL A 127 -8.72 2.19 3.06
C VAL A 127 -8.45 1.60 1.67
N GLU A 128 -7.27 1.03 1.45
CA GLU A 128 -6.92 0.35 0.20
C GLU A 128 -7.86 -0.84 -0.06
N SER A 129 -8.15 -1.63 0.97
CA SER A 129 -9.10 -2.75 0.87
C SER A 129 -10.50 -2.26 0.49
N GLY A 130 -10.97 -1.15 1.08
CA GLY A 130 -12.23 -0.53 0.68
C GLY A 130 -12.22 -0.03 -0.77
N MET A 131 -11.10 0.52 -1.24
CA MET A 131 -10.97 0.94 -2.64
C MET A 131 -11.02 -0.24 -3.62
N GLU A 132 -10.50 -1.41 -3.24
CA GLU A 132 -10.64 -2.63 -4.05
C GLU A 132 -12.11 -3.06 -4.18
N GLU A 133 -12.86 -3.09 -3.08
CA GLU A 133 -14.30 -3.42 -3.11
C GLU A 133 -15.10 -2.41 -3.95
N ALA A 134 -14.78 -1.11 -3.87
CA ALA A 134 -15.41 -0.09 -4.70
C ALA A 134 -15.11 -0.27 -6.20
N ARG A 135 -13.91 -0.75 -6.56
CA ARG A 135 -13.58 -1.08 -7.97
C ARG A 135 -14.37 -2.28 -8.47
N ILE A 136 -14.56 -3.31 -7.64
CA ILE A 136 -15.41 -4.46 -7.96
C ILE A 136 -16.85 -4.01 -8.16
N ALA A 137 -17.38 -3.16 -7.27
CA ALA A 137 -18.72 -2.58 -7.42
C ALA A 137 -18.87 -1.85 -8.76
N LEU A 138 -17.90 -1.00 -9.13
CA LEU A 138 -17.92 -0.26 -10.40
C LEU A 138 -17.91 -1.16 -11.62
N ASP A 139 -17.10 -2.22 -11.62
CA ASP A 139 -17.04 -3.16 -12.75
C ASP A 139 -18.41 -3.83 -12.99
N ILE A 140 -19.05 -4.29 -11.92
CA ILE A 140 -20.40 -4.87 -11.98
C ILE A 140 -21.43 -3.81 -12.41
N LEU A 141 -21.39 -2.60 -11.85
CA LEU A 141 -22.33 -1.54 -12.20
C LEU A 141 -22.20 -1.09 -13.66
N TYR A 142 -20.98 -1.00 -14.21
CA TYR A 142 -20.79 -0.72 -15.63
C TYR A 142 -21.27 -1.84 -16.53
N PHE A 143 -21.10 -3.10 -16.10
CA PHE A 143 -21.70 -4.23 -16.81
C PHE A 143 -23.23 -4.13 -16.85
N LEU A 144 -23.87 -3.80 -15.71
CA LEU A 144 -25.33 -3.62 -15.64
C LEU A 144 -25.84 -2.40 -16.41
N GLN A 145 -24.99 -1.38 -16.64
CA GLN A 145 -25.34 -0.21 -17.45
C GLN A 145 -25.39 -0.51 -18.96
N ASP A 146 -24.74 -1.59 -19.42
CA ASP A 146 -24.75 -1.95 -20.84
C ASP A 146 -26.17 -2.39 -21.25
N PRO A 147 -26.80 -1.77 -22.27
CA PRO A 147 -28.12 -2.18 -22.75
C PRO A 147 -28.15 -3.61 -23.32
N ARG A 148 -27.00 -4.26 -23.49
CA ARG A 148 -26.87 -5.67 -23.89
C ARG A 148 -26.85 -6.62 -22.70
N ALA A 149 -26.76 -6.11 -21.47
CA ALA A 149 -26.88 -6.93 -20.28
C ALA A 149 -28.26 -7.62 -20.29
N ASP A 150 -28.26 -8.93 -20.04
CA ASP A 150 -29.51 -9.67 -19.98
C ASP A 150 -30.27 -9.21 -18.73
N ALA A 151 -31.53 -8.77 -18.90
CA ALA A 151 -32.39 -8.29 -17.82
C ALA A 151 -32.50 -9.29 -16.65
N LYS A 152 -32.20 -10.58 -16.89
CA LYS A 152 -32.11 -11.60 -15.84
C LYS A 152 -30.95 -11.43 -14.85
N TRP A 153 -30.03 -10.49 -15.10
CA TRP A 153 -28.93 -10.10 -14.20
C TRP A 153 -29.19 -8.75 -13.52
N GLU A 154 -30.37 -8.17 -13.69
CA GLU A 154 -30.74 -6.88 -13.13
C GLU A 154 -31.03 -7.02 -11.61
N ILE A 155 -29.94 -6.98 -10.82
CA ILE A 155 -29.96 -6.99 -9.35
C ILE A 155 -30.41 -5.61 -8.81
N ILE A 156 -30.33 -4.56 -9.64
CA ILE A 156 -30.58 -3.17 -9.29
C ILE A 156 -31.45 -2.55 -10.39
N PRO A 157 -32.51 -1.81 -10.05
CA PRO A 157 -33.32 -1.12 -11.05
C PRO A 157 -32.46 -0.20 -11.93
N GLU A 158 -32.65 -0.22 -13.25
CA GLU A 158 -31.87 0.61 -14.20
C GLU A 158 -31.72 2.09 -13.77
N GLY A 159 -32.77 2.67 -13.18
CA GLY A 159 -32.78 4.06 -12.72
C GLY A 159 -31.84 4.37 -11.54
N GLU A 160 -31.43 3.35 -10.78
CA GLU A 160 -30.53 3.48 -9.62
C GLU A 160 -29.05 3.26 -9.98
N ILE A 161 -28.75 2.63 -11.11
CA ILE A 161 -27.36 2.33 -11.52
C ILE A 161 -26.47 3.59 -11.55
N PRO A 162 -26.89 4.73 -12.15
CA PRO A 162 -26.04 5.91 -12.21
C PRO A 162 -25.68 6.48 -10.83
N SER A 163 -26.63 6.47 -9.87
CA SER A 163 -26.37 6.98 -8.53
C SER A 163 -25.43 6.08 -7.73
N GLN A 164 -25.49 4.76 -7.94
CA GLN A 164 -24.55 3.81 -7.35
C GLN A 164 -23.14 3.95 -7.95
N ILE A 165 -23.02 4.21 -9.26
CA ILE A 165 -21.72 4.49 -9.89
C ILE A 165 -21.08 5.73 -9.27
N ASP A 166 -21.85 6.81 -9.09
CA ASP A 166 -21.35 8.04 -8.46
C ASP A 166 -20.95 7.80 -7.00
N ARG A 167 -21.74 7.01 -6.25
CA ARG A 167 -21.42 6.62 -4.88
C ARG A 167 -20.08 5.87 -4.80
N ALA A 168 -19.87 4.84 -5.61
CA ALA A 168 -18.64 4.06 -5.61
C ALA A 168 -17.41 4.91 -6.05
N ARG A 169 -17.58 5.81 -7.02
CA ARG A 169 -16.53 6.78 -7.41
C ARG A 169 -16.16 7.74 -6.28
N ASN A 170 -17.15 8.22 -5.53
CA ASN A 170 -16.91 9.07 -4.37
C ASN A 170 -16.10 8.33 -3.31
N VAL A 171 -16.37 7.04 -3.07
CA VAL A 171 -15.56 6.22 -2.15
C VAL A 171 -14.10 6.14 -2.59
N LEU A 172 -13.82 5.95 -3.88
CA LEU A 172 -12.44 5.95 -4.41
C LEU A 172 -11.75 7.30 -4.19
N SER A 173 -12.40 8.40 -4.58
CA SER A 173 -11.87 9.76 -4.43
C SER A 173 -11.62 10.11 -2.96
N GLU A 174 -12.54 9.77 -2.07
CA GLU A 174 -12.40 10.02 -0.63
C GLU A 174 -11.35 9.10 0.01
N GLY A 175 -11.23 7.86 -0.47
CA GLY A 175 -10.19 6.92 -0.06
C GLY A 175 -8.79 7.45 -0.36
N GLU A 176 -8.56 7.93 -1.59
CA GLU A 176 -7.28 8.55 -1.99
C GLU A 176 -6.94 9.77 -1.12
N ALA A 177 -7.92 10.64 -0.86
CA ALA A 177 -7.74 11.80 0.01
C ALA A 177 -7.38 11.40 1.45
N LEU A 178 -8.04 10.37 1.98
CA LEU A 178 -7.79 9.87 3.33
C LEU A 178 -6.40 9.22 3.45
N ILE A 179 -5.96 8.45 2.45
CA ILE A 179 -4.60 7.90 2.41
C ILE A 179 -3.56 9.03 2.45
N ALA A 180 -3.73 10.04 1.62
CA ALA A 180 -2.83 11.20 1.59
C ALA A 180 -2.79 11.95 2.95
N GLU A 181 -3.93 12.04 3.65
CA GLU A 181 -3.99 12.61 5.01
C GLU A 181 -3.22 11.74 6.02
N ILE A 182 -3.46 10.43 6.03
CA ILE A 182 -2.80 9.49 6.95
C ILE A 182 -1.28 9.46 6.72
N GLU A 183 -0.84 9.46 5.46
CA GLU A 183 0.58 9.50 5.11
C GLU A 183 1.23 10.82 5.54
N LYS A 184 0.55 11.95 5.35
CA LYS A 184 1.03 13.26 5.79
C LYS A 184 1.15 13.35 7.31
N GLU A 185 0.24 12.70 8.05
CA GLU A 185 0.31 12.63 9.52
C GLU A 185 1.45 11.72 10.00
N LYS A 186 1.68 10.58 9.32
CA LYS A 186 2.76 9.64 9.64
C LYS A 186 4.14 10.10 9.16
N ALA A 187 4.20 11.07 8.25
CA ALA A 187 5.46 11.63 7.79
C ALA A 187 6.27 12.16 8.99
N PRO A 188 7.52 11.70 9.19
CA PRO A 188 8.33 12.17 10.31
C PRO A 188 8.42 13.70 10.24
N PRO A 189 8.34 14.40 11.39
CA PRO A 189 8.40 15.85 11.42
C PRO A 189 9.66 16.28 10.66
N PRO A 190 9.58 17.31 9.80
CA PRO A 190 10.74 17.78 9.06
C PRO A 190 11.87 17.99 10.07
N PRO A 191 13.07 17.42 9.80
CA PRO A 191 14.16 17.47 10.75
C PRO A 191 14.33 18.92 11.20
N PRO A 192 14.37 19.19 12.51
CA PRO A 192 14.28 20.55 13.03
C PRO A 192 15.29 21.41 12.31
N GLU A 193 14.81 22.40 11.56
CA GLU A 193 15.66 23.42 10.95
C GLU A 193 16.50 23.99 12.08
N GLY A 194 17.81 23.72 12.01
CA GLY A 194 18.69 23.69 13.16
C GLY A 194 18.36 24.72 14.23
N SER A 195 17.90 24.25 15.39
CA SER A 195 18.10 24.99 16.62
C SER A 195 19.58 25.33 16.66
N LYS A 196 19.88 26.62 16.60
CA LYS A 196 21.22 27.17 16.86
C LYS A 196 21.60 26.71 18.27
N ARG A 197 22.23 25.54 18.37
CA ARG A 197 22.94 25.16 19.59
C ARG A 197 24.18 26.04 19.65
N GLU A 198 24.03 27.17 20.32
CA GLU A 198 25.12 27.74 21.10
C GLU A 198 25.58 26.67 22.09
N ARG A 199 26.64 25.95 21.72
CA ARG A 199 27.87 25.80 22.51
C ARG A 199 28.85 24.96 21.70
N THR A 200 30.00 25.58 21.50
CA THR A 200 31.15 25.23 20.69
C THR A 200 31.87 23.96 21.18
N PRO A 201 31.79 22.87 20.41
CA PRO A 201 32.98 22.11 20.06
C PRO A 201 33.39 22.50 18.63
N ALA A 202 34.70 22.54 18.39
CA ALA A 202 35.31 23.04 17.15
C ALA A 202 34.50 22.67 15.89
N PRO A 203 34.29 23.63 14.96
CA PRO A 203 33.44 23.44 13.79
C PRO A 203 33.91 22.22 12.99
N LYS A 204 33.16 21.12 13.11
CA LYS A 204 33.44 19.91 12.35
C LYS A 204 33.06 20.18 10.89
N ASP A 205 34.04 20.02 10.00
CA ASP A 205 33.85 20.09 8.55
C ASP A 205 32.66 19.19 8.19
N GLY A 206 31.67 19.73 7.47
CA GLY A 206 30.38 19.08 7.18
C GLY A 206 30.47 17.76 6.39
N ARG A 207 31.68 17.22 6.20
CA ARG A 207 32.01 15.95 5.54
C ARG A 207 31.21 14.77 6.06
N GLY A 208 30.95 14.69 7.37
CA GLY A 208 30.16 13.58 7.95
C GLY A 208 28.71 13.54 7.44
N LEU A 209 28.09 14.70 7.24
CA LEU A 209 26.72 14.80 6.71
C LEU A 209 26.67 14.53 5.21
N ILE A 210 27.68 14.97 4.47
CA ILE A 210 27.80 14.69 3.03
C ILE A 210 28.05 13.19 2.81
N ALA A 211 28.95 12.58 3.58
CA ALA A 211 29.24 11.15 3.51
C ALA A 211 28.01 10.32 3.89
N GLY A 212 27.36 10.63 5.02
CA GLY A 212 26.13 9.96 5.43
C GLY A 212 24.99 10.13 4.42
N GLY A 213 24.79 11.35 3.91
CA GLY A 213 23.80 11.64 2.86
C GLY A 213 24.08 10.85 1.58
N SER A 214 25.32 10.82 1.12
CA SER A 214 25.70 10.07 -0.09
C SER A 214 25.47 8.56 0.06
N LEU A 215 25.78 7.99 1.22
CA LEU A 215 25.54 6.57 1.48
C LEU A 215 24.04 6.26 1.48
N LEU A 216 23.23 7.12 2.12
CA LEU A 216 21.78 6.97 2.14
C LEU A 216 21.15 7.12 0.75
N THR A 217 21.63 8.07 -0.05
CA THR A 217 21.20 8.25 -1.44
C THR A 217 21.57 7.06 -2.31
N VAL A 218 22.75 6.45 -2.11
CA VAL A 218 23.14 5.20 -2.81
C VAL A 218 22.20 4.05 -2.41
N VAL A 219 21.85 3.92 -1.12
CA VAL A 219 20.85 2.94 -0.68
C VAL A 219 19.48 3.20 -1.29
N GLY A 220 19.03 4.47 -1.32
CA GLY A 220 17.76 4.86 -1.94
C GLY A 220 17.72 4.61 -3.46
N ALA A 221 18.82 4.91 -4.17
CA ALA A 221 18.98 4.59 -5.59
C ALA A 221 19.02 3.07 -5.83
N GLY A 222 19.62 2.29 -4.92
CA GLY A 222 19.53 0.83 -4.91
C GLY A 222 18.08 0.35 -4.79
N GLY A 223 17.26 1.03 -3.98
CA GLY A 223 15.81 0.81 -3.89
C GLY A 223 15.09 0.99 -5.23
N LEU A 224 15.41 2.06 -5.99
CA LEU A 224 14.89 2.24 -7.35
C LEU A 224 15.31 1.10 -8.30
N GLY A 225 16.53 0.58 -8.14
CA GLY A 225 16.99 -0.60 -8.85
C GLY A 225 16.15 -1.84 -8.55
N MET A 226 15.73 -2.04 -7.29
CA MET A 226 14.83 -3.14 -6.90
C MET A 226 13.43 -2.99 -7.52
N ILE A 227 12.90 -1.76 -7.61
CA ILE A 227 11.62 -1.50 -8.30
C ILE A 227 11.74 -1.90 -9.78
N GLY A 228 12.79 -1.45 -10.47
CA GLY A 228 13.02 -1.82 -11.87
C GLY A 228 13.16 -3.32 -12.09
N ALA A 229 13.89 -4.01 -11.20
CA ALA A 229 14.04 -5.46 -11.23
C ALA A 229 12.71 -6.19 -10.97
N GLY A 230 11.92 -5.71 -10.02
CA GLY A 230 10.59 -6.26 -9.71
C GLY A 230 9.63 -6.15 -10.89
N ILE A 231 9.57 -4.98 -11.54
CA ILE A 231 8.75 -4.78 -12.75
C ILE A 231 9.21 -5.72 -13.89
N ALA A 232 10.51 -5.83 -14.13
CA ALA A 232 11.03 -6.70 -15.18
C ALA A 232 10.70 -8.18 -14.93
N MET A 233 10.83 -8.66 -13.68
CA MET A 233 10.44 -10.02 -13.32
C MET A 233 8.92 -10.24 -13.40
N GLY A 234 8.12 -9.23 -13.07
CA GLY A 234 6.66 -9.28 -13.18
C GLY A 234 6.18 -9.41 -14.63
N VAL A 235 6.76 -8.64 -15.55
CA VAL A 235 6.42 -8.71 -16.99
C VAL A 235 6.80 -10.07 -17.59
N ASP A 236 7.93 -10.65 -17.18
CA ASP A 236 8.36 -11.99 -17.60
C ASP A 236 7.40 -13.09 -17.09
N ALA A 237 6.97 -12.98 -15.83
CA ALA A 237 6.00 -13.89 -15.24
C ALA A 237 4.64 -13.80 -15.95
N GLN A 238 4.15 -12.59 -16.26
CA GLN A 238 2.89 -12.38 -16.98
C GLN A 238 2.90 -13.04 -18.37
N LYS A 239 3.98 -12.88 -19.14
CA LYS A 239 4.11 -13.53 -20.45
C LYS A 239 4.04 -15.06 -20.38
N THR A 240 4.50 -15.63 -19.26
CA THR A 240 4.47 -17.08 -19.04
C THR A 240 3.07 -17.56 -18.64
N VAL A 241 2.34 -16.75 -17.86
CA VAL A 241 0.95 -17.02 -17.43
C VAL A 241 -0.04 -16.86 -18.58
N GLU A 242 0.20 -15.93 -19.50
CA GLU A 242 -0.64 -15.70 -20.68
C GLU A 242 -0.44 -16.74 -21.79
N ASP A 243 0.59 -17.59 -21.71
CA ASP A 243 0.80 -18.67 -22.68
C ASP A 243 -0.19 -19.82 -22.41
N PRO A 244 -1.15 -20.08 -23.31
CA PRO A 244 -2.17 -21.12 -23.11
C PRO A 244 -1.59 -22.54 -23.08
N THR A 245 -0.32 -22.72 -23.42
CA THR A 245 0.36 -24.02 -23.36
C THR A 245 0.89 -24.34 -21.95
N VAL A 246 0.95 -23.36 -21.05
CA VAL A 246 1.43 -23.53 -19.67
C VAL A 246 0.25 -23.88 -18.76
N THR A 247 0.25 -25.12 -18.25
CA THR A 247 -0.78 -25.62 -17.31
C THR A 247 -0.14 -26.46 -16.20
N GLY A 248 -0.83 -26.54 -15.05
CA GLY A 248 -0.37 -27.32 -13.88
C GLY A 248 0.77 -26.64 -13.12
N ASP A 249 1.74 -27.42 -12.63
CA ASP A 249 2.81 -26.95 -11.72
C ASP A 249 3.63 -25.77 -12.27
N ALA A 250 3.79 -25.68 -13.60
CA ALA A 250 4.49 -24.57 -14.24
C ALA A 250 3.73 -23.24 -14.14
N PHE A 251 2.40 -23.28 -14.07
CA PHE A 251 1.57 -22.10 -13.84
C PHE A 251 1.70 -21.62 -12.39
N ASP A 252 1.66 -22.56 -11.44
CA ASP A 252 1.79 -22.25 -10.01
C ASP A 252 3.16 -21.63 -9.67
N GLU A 253 4.23 -22.10 -10.33
CA GLU A 253 5.56 -21.50 -10.19
C GLU A 253 5.61 -20.08 -10.76
N ALA A 254 4.97 -19.83 -11.91
CA ALA A 254 4.89 -18.50 -12.52
C ALA A 254 4.09 -17.51 -11.65
N ASP A 255 2.96 -17.95 -11.09
CA ASP A 255 2.15 -17.15 -10.15
C ASP A 255 2.94 -16.83 -8.86
N ALA A 256 3.63 -17.83 -8.29
CA ALA A 256 4.49 -17.63 -7.12
C ALA A 256 5.63 -16.64 -7.40
N LYS A 257 6.21 -16.67 -8.60
CA LYS A 257 7.24 -15.71 -9.05
C LYS A 257 6.66 -14.30 -9.17
N GLY A 258 5.44 -14.15 -9.69
CA GLY A 258 4.71 -12.89 -9.75
C GLY A 258 4.46 -12.28 -8.36
N LYS A 259 3.98 -13.10 -7.41
CA LYS A 259 3.77 -12.67 -6.02
C LYS A 259 5.05 -12.18 -5.34
N ARG A 260 6.17 -12.90 -5.55
CA ARG A 260 7.48 -12.48 -5.04
C ARG A 260 7.96 -11.17 -5.67
N ALA A 261 7.73 -10.98 -6.96
CA ALA A 261 8.09 -9.74 -7.66
C ALA A 261 7.34 -8.52 -7.09
N ASN A 262 6.06 -8.68 -6.75
CA ASN A 262 5.29 -7.62 -6.08
C ASN A 262 5.90 -7.27 -4.71
N ILE A 263 6.21 -8.27 -3.87
CA ILE A 263 6.84 -8.04 -2.55
C ILE A 263 8.17 -7.28 -2.69
N ILE A 264 9.02 -7.67 -3.63
CA ILE A 264 10.31 -6.99 -3.87
C ILE A 264 10.08 -5.54 -4.32
N THR A 265 9.08 -5.30 -5.16
CA THR A 265 8.73 -3.96 -5.65
C THR A 265 8.25 -3.07 -4.51
N TYR A 266 7.32 -3.54 -3.67
CA TYR A 266 6.83 -2.78 -2.51
C TYR A 266 7.93 -2.48 -1.49
N ALA A 267 8.79 -3.46 -1.19
CA ALA A 267 9.96 -3.25 -0.34
C ALA A 267 10.93 -2.20 -0.96
N GLY A 268 11.12 -2.25 -2.28
CA GLY A 268 11.90 -1.30 -3.05
C GLY A 268 11.38 0.13 -2.93
N ILE A 269 10.06 0.33 -3.02
CA ILE A 269 9.41 1.64 -2.86
C ILE A 269 9.69 2.22 -1.47
N GLY A 270 9.53 1.44 -0.40
CA GLY A 270 9.79 1.90 0.96
C GLY A 270 11.25 2.32 1.18
N VAL A 271 12.21 1.50 0.72
CA VAL A 271 13.65 1.80 0.83
C VAL A 271 14.03 3.01 -0.03
N ALA A 272 13.47 3.13 -1.25
CA ALA A 272 13.73 4.26 -2.14
C ALA A 272 13.20 5.57 -1.53
N ALA A 273 11.98 5.58 -1.02
CA ALA A 273 11.36 6.77 -0.44
C ALA A 273 12.17 7.29 0.76
N VAL A 274 12.51 6.43 1.72
CA VAL A 274 13.27 6.81 2.91
C VAL A 274 14.71 7.20 2.56
N GLY A 275 15.38 6.42 1.71
CA GLY A 275 16.78 6.62 1.34
C GLY A 275 17.00 7.89 0.51
N LEU A 276 16.13 8.18 -0.45
CA LEU A 276 16.24 9.38 -1.27
C LEU A 276 15.85 10.63 -0.47
N ALA A 277 14.71 10.61 0.25
CA ALA A 277 14.27 11.76 1.02
C ALA A 277 15.30 12.14 2.12
N GLY A 278 15.73 11.15 2.91
CA GLY A 278 16.74 11.35 3.95
C GLY A 278 18.11 11.74 3.37
N GLY A 279 18.51 11.12 2.26
CA GLY A 279 19.82 11.33 1.64
C GLY A 279 19.96 12.73 1.05
N ILE A 280 18.95 13.19 0.31
CA ILE A 280 18.90 14.54 -0.27
C ILE A 280 18.91 15.59 0.86
N ALA A 281 18.11 15.40 1.91
CA ALA A 281 18.08 16.34 3.04
C ALA A 281 19.45 16.47 3.73
N LEU A 282 20.13 15.35 3.99
CA LEU A 282 21.47 15.34 4.58
C LEU A 282 22.52 15.96 3.67
N LEU A 283 22.45 15.73 2.36
CA LEU A 283 23.32 16.35 1.36
C LEU A 283 23.18 17.87 1.34
N VAL A 284 21.95 18.38 1.29
CA VAL A 284 21.67 19.83 1.30
C VAL A 284 22.20 20.49 2.58
N LEU A 285 21.94 19.89 3.75
CA LEU A 285 22.45 20.37 5.04
C LEU A 285 23.98 20.31 5.11
N GLY A 286 24.59 19.25 4.56
CA GLY A 286 26.04 19.08 4.47
C GLY A 286 26.70 20.15 3.60
N VAL A 287 26.16 20.41 2.41
CA VAL A 287 26.65 21.46 1.50
C VAL A 287 26.51 22.85 2.13
N LYS A 288 25.38 23.14 2.77
CA LYS A 288 25.14 24.41 3.47
C LYS A 288 26.16 24.63 4.60
N LYS A 289 26.40 23.61 5.45
CA LYS A 289 27.42 23.68 6.51
C LYS A 289 28.84 23.82 5.97
N ARG A 290 29.18 23.12 4.88
CA ARG A 290 30.50 23.22 4.23
C ARG A 290 30.75 24.61 3.66
N LYS A 291 29.74 25.25 3.06
CA LYS A 291 29.85 26.63 2.57
C LYS A 291 30.09 27.63 3.70
N ALA A 292 29.35 27.51 4.81
CA ALA A 292 29.56 28.35 5.99
C ALA A 292 30.98 28.18 6.56
N TYR A 293 31.44 26.93 6.72
CA TYR A 293 32.79 26.64 7.21
C TYR A 293 33.90 27.26 6.33
N ARG A 294 33.74 27.17 5.01
CA ARG A 294 34.69 27.77 4.05
C ARG A 294 34.71 29.29 4.09
N ALA A 295 33.57 29.93 4.36
CA ALA A 295 33.52 31.39 4.50
C ALA A 295 34.31 31.85 5.73
N ASP A 296 34.23 31.09 6.83
CA ASP A 296 34.90 31.42 8.09
C ASP A 296 36.40 31.04 8.10
N HIS A 297 36.85 30.15 7.21
CA HIS A 297 38.23 29.62 7.16
C HIS A 297 38.87 29.77 5.77
N ALA A 298 38.48 30.79 5.01
CA ALA A 298 38.93 31.00 3.63
C ALA A 298 40.45 31.22 3.50
N ASP A 299 41.10 31.70 4.56
CA ASP A 299 42.53 32.09 4.55
C ASP A 299 43.49 30.90 4.68
N THR A 300 43.00 29.67 4.87
CA THR A 300 43.85 28.47 4.97
C THR A 300 43.25 27.31 4.15
N ALA A 301 42.89 27.58 2.89
CA ALA A 301 42.28 26.58 2.02
C ALA A 301 43.35 25.85 1.18
N LEU A 302 43.64 24.62 1.58
CA LEU A 302 44.34 23.65 0.73
C LEU A 302 43.31 23.10 -0.28
N HIS A 303 43.45 23.45 -1.56
CA HIS A 303 42.59 23.00 -2.64
C HIS A 303 43.14 21.73 -3.28
N LEU A 304 42.38 20.64 -3.18
CA LEU A 304 42.58 19.42 -3.98
C LEU A 304 41.64 19.50 -5.18
N THR A 305 42.20 19.73 -6.37
CA THR A 305 41.44 19.69 -7.63
C THR A 305 41.81 18.42 -8.38
N PRO A 306 40.86 17.50 -8.60
CA PRO A 306 41.11 16.37 -9.49
C PRO A 306 41.33 16.89 -10.89
N THR A 307 42.41 16.45 -11.53
CA THR A 307 42.74 16.79 -12.91
C THR A 307 42.55 15.55 -13.77
N LEU A 308 41.59 15.62 -14.69
CA LEU A 308 41.34 14.60 -15.71
C LEU A 308 41.73 15.17 -17.06
N GLY A 309 42.76 14.57 -17.68
CA GLY A 309 43.20 14.89 -19.04
C GLY A 309 43.39 13.62 -19.87
N PRO A 310 43.52 13.73 -21.21
CA PRO A 310 43.70 12.58 -22.09
C PRO A 310 44.99 11.82 -21.70
N GLY A 311 44.85 10.67 -21.07
CA GLY A 311 45.96 9.82 -20.61
C GLY A 311 46.48 10.09 -19.20
N LEU A 312 45.88 10.99 -18.41
CA LEU A 312 46.29 11.25 -17.02
C LEU A 312 45.07 11.54 -16.13
N ALA A 313 44.92 10.73 -15.08
CA ALA A 313 44.08 11.01 -13.94
C ALA A 313 44.98 11.31 -12.74
N GLY A 314 44.99 12.57 -12.29
CA GLY A 314 45.82 13.04 -11.19
C GLY A 314 45.03 13.87 -10.19
N VAL A 315 45.68 14.21 -9.08
CA VAL A 315 45.13 15.14 -8.09
C VAL A 315 46.14 16.26 -7.90
N SER A 316 45.75 17.47 -8.27
CA SER A 316 46.54 18.68 -8.04
C SER A 316 46.28 19.21 -6.63
N LEU A 317 47.34 19.55 -5.91
CA LEU A 317 47.30 20.23 -4.62
C LEU A 317 47.72 21.68 -4.83
N SER A 318 46.85 22.65 -4.56
CA SER A 318 47.19 24.07 -4.55
C SER A 318 46.82 24.69 -3.21
N GLY A 319 47.65 25.60 -2.70
CA GLY A 319 47.39 26.31 -1.45
C GLY A 319 48.02 27.70 -1.53
N ARG A 320 47.39 28.68 -0.87
CA ARG A 320 48.03 29.96 -0.53
C ARG A 320 48.47 29.88 0.92
N PHE A 321 49.72 30.25 1.16
CA PHE A 321 50.35 30.36 2.47
C PHE A 321 50.59 31.84 2.77
#